data_AF-A0A090RP45-F1
#
_entry.id   AF-A0A090RP45-F1
#
_cell.length_a   1.000
_cell.length_b   1.000
_cell.length_c   1.000
_cell.angle_alpha   90.00
_cell.angle_beta   90.00
_cell.angle_gamma   90.00
#
_symmetry.space_group_name_H-M   'P 1'
#
loop_
_entity.id
_entity.type
_entity.pdbx_description
1 polymer ?
#
loop_
_entity_poly.entity_id
_entity_poly.type
_entity_poly.pdbx_seq_one_letter_code
_entity_poly.pdbx_strand_id
1 'polypeptide(L)'
;MSRVNGYKAPDTERFTEVKSSFFGLSSSVVLSVSTVLCLVALTASASESGKTSKEQEKQAIEDAIRQLQTQKGQQKAPSPFEDFSEVSGLIVDRTITRLGEDFYFFFSQKLNDRYPSFKENLTVVEIPTALSGSIIEVEHSRKVIFRTALSPGRRQAQDRANDALRVVGNYMVRWEAERLFQDTYDLDHDEF
;
A
#
# COMPACT_ATOMS: atom_id res chain seq x y z
N MET A 1 34.07 41.57 25.15
CA MET A 1 33.93 41.10 23.75
C MET A 1 33.51 39.64 23.79
N SER A 2 32.75 39.01 22.88
CA SER A 2 31.77 39.40 21.85
C SER A 2 31.24 38.07 21.25
N ARG A 3 29.98 37.82 20.92
CA ARG A 3 28.69 38.56 21.01
C ARG A 3 27.57 37.51 21.13
N VAL A 4 26.38 37.88 21.64
CA VAL A 4 25.14 37.11 21.42
C VAL A 4 24.69 37.25 19.96
N ASN A 5 24.18 36.18 19.35
CA ASN A 5 23.54 36.19 18.04
C ASN A 5 22.12 35.64 18.16
N GLY A 6 21.12 36.51 17.97
CA GLY A 6 19.71 36.15 18.05
C GLY A 6 19.18 35.61 16.71
N TYR A 7 18.28 34.63 16.79
CA TYR A 7 17.53 34.16 15.64
C TYR A 7 16.33 35.09 15.38
N LYS A 8 16.14 35.55 14.15
CA LYS A 8 15.12 36.52 13.77
C LYS A 8 14.07 35.85 12.87
N ALA A 9 12.82 35.77 13.33
CA ALA A 9 11.70 35.35 12.50
C ALA A 9 11.24 36.48 11.56
N PRO A 10 10.78 36.16 10.34
CA PRO A 10 9.97 37.05 9.52
C PRO A 10 8.47 36.76 9.71
N ASP A 11 7.74 37.75 10.22
CA ASP A 11 6.27 37.76 10.24
C ASP A 11 5.71 38.42 8.96
N THR A 12 4.46 38.06 8.62
CA THR A 12 3.53 38.81 7.73
C THR A 12 3.95 38.95 6.24
N GLU A 13 3.05 39.01 5.24
CA GLU A 13 1.67 39.49 5.22
C GLU A 13 0.66 38.61 4.44
N ARG A 14 -0.60 38.87 4.79
CA ARG A 14 -1.86 38.62 4.05
C ARG A 14 -1.76 38.98 2.57
N PHE A 15 -2.49 38.25 1.72
CA PHE A 15 -2.96 38.77 0.43
C PHE A 15 -4.49 38.61 0.31
N THR A 16 -5.14 39.61 -0.27
CA THR A 16 -6.59 39.82 -0.23
C THR A 16 -7.31 39.30 -1.46
N GLU A 17 -8.58 38.90 -1.25
CA GLU A 17 -9.62 38.67 -2.25
C GLU A 17 -9.74 39.80 -3.29
N VAL A 18 -9.81 39.48 -4.60
CA VAL A 18 -10.51 40.31 -5.61
C VAL A 18 -11.24 39.43 -6.63
N LYS A 19 -12.48 39.83 -6.94
CA LYS A 19 -13.44 39.22 -7.87
C LYS A 19 -13.10 39.47 -9.36
N SER A 20 -13.64 38.64 -10.26
CA SER A 20 -14.26 39.16 -11.50
C SER A 20 -15.28 38.18 -12.10
N SER A 21 -16.40 38.72 -12.61
CA SER A 21 -17.53 37.97 -13.18
C SER A 21 -17.68 38.32 -14.66
N PHE A 22 -17.54 37.34 -15.57
CA PHE A 22 -17.78 37.43 -17.02
C PHE A 22 -18.19 36.00 -17.48
N PHE A 23 -19.09 35.74 -18.42
CA PHE A 23 -19.97 36.58 -19.25
C PHE A 23 -21.14 35.71 -19.77
N GLY A 24 -22.25 36.28 -20.24
CA GLY A 24 -23.38 35.52 -20.79
C GLY A 24 -23.82 35.98 -22.19
N LEU A 25 -24.16 35.02 -23.06
CA LEU A 25 -24.89 35.16 -24.34
C LEU A 25 -25.78 33.90 -24.50
N SER A 26 -27.08 33.94 -24.85
CA SER A 26 -27.73 34.44 -26.09
C SER A 26 -27.37 33.56 -27.31
N SER A 27 -28.27 33.01 -28.15
CA SER A 27 -29.75 33.06 -28.25
C SER A 27 -30.29 31.90 -29.13
N SER A 28 -31.41 31.29 -28.73
CA SER A 28 -32.65 30.94 -29.47
C SER A 28 -32.71 30.33 -30.92
N VAL A 29 -33.79 29.56 -31.13
CA VAL A 29 -34.50 29.19 -32.39
C VAL A 29 -33.91 28.10 -33.30
N VAL A 30 -34.57 26.93 -33.38
CA VAL A 30 -35.38 26.50 -34.56
C VAL A 30 -36.47 25.46 -34.17
N LEU A 31 -37.65 25.55 -34.78
CA LEU A 31 -38.74 24.55 -34.74
C LEU A 31 -38.84 23.86 -36.11
N SER A 32 -39.10 22.54 -36.18
CA SER A 32 -39.72 21.92 -37.36
C SER A 32 -40.36 20.55 -37.11
N VAL A 33 -41.69 20.57 -36.97
CA VAL A 33 -42.68 19.63 -37.55
C VAL A 33 -42.20 18.24 -38.04
N SER A 34 -42.64 17.17 -37.36
CA SER A 34 -42.92 15.86 -37.99
C SER A 34 -43.90 15.00 -37.16
N THR A 35 -45.05 15.57 -36.80
CA THR A 35 -46.12 14.90 -36.02
C THR A 35 -47.43 14.78 -36.80
N VAL A 36 -47.36 14.43 -38.09
CA VAL A 36 -48.53 14.01 -38.89
C VAL A 36 -48.14 12.91 -39.89
N LEU A 37 -47.98 11.67 -39.42
CA LEU A 37 -48.09 10.49 -40.29
C LEU A 37 -48.56 9.26 -39.51
N CYS A 38 -49.38 8.43 -40.17
CA CYS A 38 -49.86 7.13 -39.69
C CYS A 38 -50.81 7.11 -38.47
N LEU A 39 -51.87 7.94 -38.54
CA LEU A 39 -53.19 7.52 -38.06
C LEU A 39 -53.82 6.47 -39.02
N VAL A 40 -53.11 5.37 -39.28
CA VAL A 40 -53.56 4.27 -40.16
C VAL A 40 -52.95 2.93 -39.70
N ALA A 41 -53.55 2.30 -38.68
CA ALA A 41 -53.42 0.85 -38.40
C ALA A 41 -54.36 0.38 -37.24
N LEU A 42 -55.66 0.70 -37.31
CA LEU A 42 -56.64 0.11 -36.38
C LEU A 42 -57.13 -1.26 -36.89
N THR A 43 -56.29 -2.29 -36.88
CA THR A 43 -56.71 -3.70 -37.03
C THR A 43 -55.66 -4.68 -36.48
N ALA A 44 -55.77 -5.08 -35.20
CA ALA A 44 -55.34 -6.39 -34.69
C ALA A 44 -55.73 -6.57 -33.21
N SER A 45 -56.95 -7.01 -32.93
CA SER A 45 -57.23 -7.66 -31.65
C SER A 45 -56.72 -9.10 -31.72
N ALA A 46 -55.60 -9.38 -31.07
CA ALA A 46 -55.13 -10.75 -30.81
C ALA A 46 -54.56 -10.84 -29.39
N SER A 47 -55.09 -11.77 -28.60
CA SER A 47 -54.73 -11.99 -27.21
C SER A 47 -53.35 -12.63 -27.06
N GLU A 48 -52.46 -12.02 -26.26
CA GLU A 48 -51.41 -12.77 -25.53
C GLU A 48 -51.14 -12.18 -24.14
N SER A 49 -52.12 -12.33 -23.24
CA SER A 49 -51.89 -12.17 -21.80
C SER A 49 -51.07 -13.36 -21.28
N GLY A 50 -49.95 -13.09 -20.58
CA GLY A 50 -49.27 -14.10 -19.75
C GLY A 50 -47.74 -14.20 -19.84
N LYS A 51 -47.09 -13.61 -20.86
CA LYS A 51 -45.62 -13.73 -21.05
C LYS A 51 -44.82 -12.47 -20.68
N THR A 52 -45.41 -11.29 -20.81
CA THR A 52 -44.72 -9.99 -20.64
C THR A 52 -44.28 -9.69 -19.20
N SER A 53 -45.04 -10.10 -18.17
CA SER A 53 -44.70 -9.70 -16.79
C SER A 53 -43.42 -10.35 -16.29
N LYS A 54 -43.13 -11.60 -16.67
CA LYS A 54 -41.94 -12.34 -16.20
C LYS A 54 -40.64 -11.81 -16.78
N GLU A 55 -40.65 -11.39 -18.05
CA GLU A 55 -39.46 -10.80 -18.67
C GLU A 55 -39.20 -9.37 -18.13
N GLN A 56 -40.26 -8.59 -17.88
CA GLN A 56 -40.15 -7.29 -17.23
C GLN A 56 -39.63 -7.38 -15.78
N GLU A 57 -40.10 -8.37 -15.02
CA GLU A 57 -39.63 -8.66 -13.66
C GLU A 57 -38.16 -9.12 -13.66
N LYS A 58 -37.77 -10.02 -14.58
CA LYS A 58 -36.39 -10.45 -14.79
C LYS A 58 -35.46 -9.27 -15.13
N GLN A 59 -35.88 -8.41 -16.07
CA GLN A 59 -35.11 -7.23 -16.46
C GLN A 59 -34.93 -6.26 -15.29
N ALA A 60 -35.99 -6.00 -14.52
CA ALA A 60 -35.94 -5.15 -13.33
C ALA A 60 -35.03 -5.73 -12.22
N ILE A 61 -34.97 -7.06 -12.06
CA ILE A 61 -34.06 -7.73 -11.13
C ILE A 61 -32.61 -7.62 -11.62
N GLU A 62 -32.34 -7.81 -12.92
CA GLU A 62 -31.00 -7.64 -13.50
C GLU A 62 -30.48 -6.21 -13.36
N ASP A 63 -31.33 -5.21 -13.65
CA ASP A 63 -30.99 -3.79 -13.46
C ASP A 63 -30.79 -3.43 -11.97
N ALA A 64 -31.59 -3.98 -11.06
CA ALA A 64 -31.41 -3.81 -9.62
C ALA A 64 -30.09 -4.45 -9.13
N ILE A 65 -29.74 -5.65 -9.60
CA ILE A 65 -28.45 -6.30 -9.30
C ILE A 65 -27.29 -5.44 -9.82
N ARG A 66 -27.42 -4.88 -11.03
CA ARG A 66 -26.40 -3.99 -11.64
C ARG A 66 -26.23 -2.69 -10.85
N GLN A 67 -27.31 -2.11 -10.33
CA GLN A 67 -27.26 -0.96 -9.42
C GLN A 67 -26.63 -1.30 -8.07
N LEU A 68 -26.97 -2.46 -7.48
CA LEU A 68 -26.35 -2.95 -6.23
C LEU A 68 -24.86 -3.25 -6.40
N GLN A 69 -24.43 -3.76 -7.56
CA GLN A 69 -23.03 -3.93 -7.91
C GLN A 69 -22.31 -2.59 -8.10
N THR A 70 -22.97 -1.60 -8.70
CA THR A 70 -22.43 -0.23 -8.85
C THR A 70 -22.22 0.44 -7.49
N GLN A 71 -23.10 0.19 -6.51
CA GLN A 71 -22.92 0.71 -5.14
C GLN A 71 -21.85 -0.04 -4.34
N LYS A 72 -21.64 -1.35 -4.56
CA LYS A 72 -20.54 -2.11 -3.92
C LYS A 72 -19.14 -1.70 -4.36
N GLY A 73 -19.00 -0.87 -5.41
CA GLY A 73 -17.74 -0.24 -5.82
C GLY A 73 -17.31 0.96 -4.98
N GLN A 74 -18.11 1.41 -4.00
CA GLN A 74 -17.74 2.52 -3.12
C GLN A 74 -16.70 2.08 -2.08
N GLN A 75 -15.45 2.25 -2.49
CA GLN A 75 -14.26 2.51 -1.68
C GLN A 75 -14.56 2.67 -0.18
N LYS A 76 -14.13 1.66 0.59
CA LYS A 76 -13.91 1.81 2.03
C LYS A 76 -13.01 3.04 2.21
N ALA A 77 -13.53 4.09 2.85
CA ALA A 77 -12.75 5.28 3.14
C ALA A 77 -11.46 4.84 3.87
N PRO A 78 -10.26 5.30 3.44
CA PRO A 78 -9.02 4.84 4.02
C PRO A 78 -9.03 5.17 5.52
N SER A 79 -9.11 4.13 6.33
CA SER A 79 -8.97 4.25 7.78
C SER A 79 -7.56 4.77 8.03
N PRO A 80 -7.37 5.85 8.82
CA PRO A 80 -6.04 6.36 9.18
C PRO A 80 -5.15 5.33 9.91
N PHE A 81 -5.70 4.17 10.26
CA PHE A 81 -5.04 3.07 10.97
C PHE A 81 -4.98 1.76 10.15
N GLU A 82 -5.39 1.77 8.88
CA GLU A 82 -5.29 0.58 8.01
C GLU A 82 -4.18 0.67 6.95
N ASP A 83 -3.57 1.85 6.77
CA ASP A 83 -2.40 1.99 5.90
C ASP A 83 -1.11 1.65 6.65
N PHE A 84 -0.82 0.36 6.75
CA PHE A 84 0.46 -0.15 7.24
C PHE A 84 1.57 -0.13 6.15
N SER A 85 1.30 0.37 4.94
CA SER A 85 2.28 0.35 3.84
C SER A 85 3.45 1.32 4.05
N GLU A 86 3.28 2.32 4.91
CA GLU A 86 4.27 3.39 5.13
C GLU A 86 5.38 3.01 6.15
N VAL A 87 5.21 1.93 6.92
CA VAL A 87 6.19 1.50 7.94
C VAL A 87 7.31 0.66 7.31
N SER A 88 8.45 1.30 7.05
CA SER A 88 9.63 0.72 6.39
C SER A 88 10.90 0.89 7.25
N GLY A 89 11.91 0.03 7.00
CA GLY A 89 13.22 0.05 7.67
C GLY A 89 13.20 -0.44 9.13
N LEU A 90 12.15 -1.13 9.56
CA LEU A 90 11.99 -1.59 10.95
C LEU A 90 12.76 -2.89 11.19
N ILE A 91 13.57 -2.93 12.24
CA ILE A 91 14.15 -4.15 12.80
C ILE A 91 13.34 -4.53 14.03
N VAL A 92 12.52 -5.57 13.93
CA VAL A 92 11.66 -6.04 15.02
C VAL A 92 12.43 -6.96 15.94
N ASP A 93 12.48 -6.61 17.24
CA ASP A 93 13.01 -7.47 18.29
C ASP A 93 11.96 -8.52 18.71
N ARG A 94 12.33 -9.80 18.62
CA ARG A 94 11.62 -10.95 19.21
C ARG A 94 12.59 -11.83 20.02
N THR A 95 13.54 -11.19 20.69
CA THR A 95 14.42 -11.81 21.68
C THR A 95 13.76 -11.84 23.06
N ILE A 96 14.23 -12.74 23.93
CA ILE A 96 13.65 -13.07 25.23
C ILE A 96 14.75 -13.10 26.30
N THR A 97 15.96 -13.54 25.95
CA THR A 97 17.09 -13.60 26.88
C THR A 97 18.07 -12.48 26.62
N ARG A 98 18.90 -12.18 27.62
CA ARG A 98 19.98 -11.19 27.51
C ARG A 98 21.03 -11.54 26.46
N LEU A 99 21.15 -12.80 26.03
CA LEU A 99 22.04 -13.20 24.94
C LEU A 99 21.47 -12.79 23.58
N GLY A 100 20.15 -12.96 23.40
CA GLY A 100 19.42 -12.45 22.25
C GLY A 100 19.44 -10.92 22.20
N GLU A 101 19.13 -10.26 23.32
CA GLU A 101 19.16 -8.80 23.46
C GLU A 101 20.53 -8.21 23.09
N ASP A 102 21.63 -8.77 23.62
CA ASP A 102 23.01 -8.35 23.27
C ASP A 102 23.27 -8.49 21.75
N PHE A 103 22.80 -9.58 21.13
CA PHE A 103 22.94 -9.77 19.67
C PHE A 103 22.09 -8.76 18.90
N TYR A 104 20.81 -8.58 19.27
CA TYR A 104 19.89 -7.65 18.62
C TYR A 104 20.44 -6.22 18.68
N PHE A 105 20.93 -5.79 19.85
CA PHE A 105 21.57 -4.49 20.04
C PHE A 105 22.77 -4.29 19.09
N PHE A 106 23.72 -5.23 19.07
CA PHE A 106 24.88 -5.10 18.19
C PHE A 106 24.53 -5.20 16.71
N PHE A 107 23.60 -6.08 16.34
CA PHE A 107 23.17 -6.28 14.96
C PHE A 107 22.44 -5.06 14.42
N SER A 108 21.43 -4.57 15.13
CA SER A 108 20.63 -3.40 14.71
C SER A 108 21.47 -2.14 14.59
N GLN A 109 22.32 -1.86 15.58
CA GLN A 109 23.29 -0.75 15.52
C GLN A 109 24.14 -0.83 14.25
N LYS A 110 24.81 -1.96 14.03
CA LYS A 110 25.72 -2.17 12.89
C LYS A 110 25.00 -2.14 11.54
N LEU A 111 23.76 -2.63 11.47
CA LEU A 111 22.98 -2.63 10.23
C LEU A 111 22.62 -1.20 9.85
N ASN A 112 22.13 -0.41 10.81
CA ASN A 112 21.76 0.99 10.61
C ASN A 112 22.97 1.86 10.27
N ASP A 113 24.10 1.66 10.97
CA ASP A 113 25.37 2.35 10.69
C ASP A 113 25.89 2.04 9.26
N ARG A 114 25.68 0.82 8.76
CA ARG A 114 26.22 0.34 7.49
C ARG A 114 25.30 0.58 6.29
N TYR A 115 23.99 0.57 6.52
CA TYR A 115 22.93 0.65 5.50
C TYR A 115 21.83 1.64 5.92
N PRO A 116 22.13 2.94 6.10
CA PRO A 116 21.17 3.93 6.63
C PRO A 116 19.98 4.23 5.70
N SER A 117 20.06 3.83 4.42
CA SER A 117 18.99 3.98 3.42
C SER A 117 18.14 2.71 3.26
N PHE A 118 18.30 1.72 4.15
CA PHE A 118 17.59 0.45 4.09
C PHE A 118 16.11 0.61 4.46
N LYS A 119 15.21 0.01 3.67
CA LYS A 119 13.75 0.14 3.81
C LYS A 119 13.02 -1.16 4.10
N GLU A 120 13.66 -2.32 4.03
CA GLU A 120 12.94 -3.58 4.29
C GLU A 120 12.81 -3.85 5.78
N ASN A 121 11.75 -4.57 6.14
CA ASN A 121 11.48 -4.90 7.54
C ASN A 121 12.11 -6.26 7.90
N LEU A 122 12.97 -6.26 8.89
CA LEU A 122 13.62 -7.47 9.43
C LEU A 122 13.01 -7.86 10.77
N THR A 123 13.10 -9.13 11.13
CA THR A 123 12.75 -9.62 12.48
C THR A 123 13.88 -10.47 13.03
N VAL A 124 14.29 -10.22 14.27
CA VAL A 124 15.28 -11.03 14.99
C VAL A 124 14.53 -11.91 15.98
N VAL A 125 14.47 -13.20 15.71
CA VAL A 125 13.74 -14.21 16.50
C VAL A 125 14.72 -14.99 17.36
N GLU A 126 14.41 -15.14 18.64
CA GLU A 126 15.15 -16.02 19.56
C GLU A 126 14.37 -17.30 19.87
N ILE A 127 15.09 -18.43 19.82
CA ILE A 127 14.66 -19.73 20.33
C ILE A 127 15.59 -20.06 21.52
N PRO A 128 15.17 -19.84 22.78
CA PRO A 128 16.03 -20.11 23.94
C PRO A 128 16.23 -21.61 24.15
N THR A 129 17.46 -22.04 24.46
CA THR A 129 17.82 -23.46 24.64
C THR A 129 18.52 -23.71 25.98
N ALA A 130 17.92 -24.56 26.83
CA ALA A 130 18.35 -24.75 28.22
C ALA A 130 19.82 -25.21 28.42
N LEU A 131 20.44 -25.82 27.41
CA LEU A 131 21.80 -26.38 27.49
C LEU A 131 22.84 -25.71 26.59
N SER A 132 22.43 -25.10 25.47
CA SER A 132 23.34 -24.56 24.45
C SER A 132 23.35 -23.02 24.36
N GLY A 133 22.51 -22.34 25.14
CA GLY A 133 22.34 -20.89 25.14
C GLY A 133 21.07 -20.51 24.39
N SER A 134 21.20 -19.90 23.22
CA SER A 134 20.06 -19.49 22.40
C SER A 134 20.35 -19.70 20.92
N ILE A 135 19.32 -19.99 20.13
CA ILE A 135 19.40 -19.94 18.67
C ILE A 135 18.77 -18.62 18.23
N ILE A 136 19.47 -17.86 17.39
CA ILE A 136 18.96 -16.64 16.77
C ILE A 136 18.73 -16.89 15.28
N GLU A 137 17.57 -16.46 14.82
CA GLU A 137 17.16 -16.43 13.42
C GLU A 137 16.88 -14.98 13.03
N VAL A 138 17.48 -14.52 11.93
CA VAL A 138 17.12 -13.23 11.32
C VAL A 138 16.24 -13.54 10.12
N GLU A 139 15.04 -12.98 10.12
CA GLU A 139 14.03 -13.16 9.09
C GLU A 139 13.86 -11.90 8.25
N HIS A 140 13.65 -12.11 6.95
CA HIS A 140 13.08 -11.12 6.05
C HIS A 140 11.79 -11.71 5.47
N SER A 141 10.67 -11.00 5.57
CA SER A 141 9.37 -11.46 5.04
C SER A 141 8.95 -12.88 5.48
N ARG A 142 9.18 -13.24 6.75
CA ARG A 142 8.97 -14.58 7.36
C ARG A 142 9.86 -15.70 6.79
N LYS A 143 10.93 -15.35 6.09
CA LYS A 143 11.96 -16.29 5.60
C LYS A 143 13.24 -16.08 6.40
N VAL A 144 13.73 -17.13 7.05
CA VAL A 144 15.03 -17.13 7.74
C VAL A 144 16.14 -16.94 6.70
N ILE A 145 16.90 -15.85 6.84
CA ILE A 145 18.04 -15.49 5.96
C ILE A 145 19.39 -15.68 6.65
N PHE A 146 19.41 -15.69 7.98
CA PHE A 146 20.58 -16.02 8.79
C PHE A 146 20.12 -16.79 10.04
N ARG A 147 20.92 -17.78 10.45
CA ARG A 147 20.65 -18.61 11.62
C ARG A 147 21.95 -18.94 12.34
N THR A 148 21.97 -18.82 13.66
CA THR A 148 23.19 -19.09 14.44
C THR A 148 22.88 -19.51 15.87
N ALA A 149 23.83 -20.22 16.49
CA ALA A 149 23.78 -20.50 17.93
C ALA A 149 24.64 -19.47 18.67
N LEU A 150 24.06 -18.90 19.73
CA LEU A 150 24.71 -18.08 20.75
C LEU A 150 24.89 -18.92 22.01
N SER A 151 26.14 -19.20 22.35
CA SER A 151 26.54 -19.61 23.69
C SER A 151 26.57 -18.38 24.64
N PRO A 152 26.74 -18.59 25.95
CA PRO A 152 26.88 -17.47 26.89
C PRO A 152 28.13 -16.61 26.63
N GLY A 153 27.93 -15.29 26.54
CA GLY A 153 29.03 -14.31 26.55
C GLY A 153 28.90 -13.20 25.51
N ARG A 154 28.93 -11.94 25.97
CA ARG A 154 28.69 -10.75 25.14
C ARG A 154 29.60 -10.60 23.91
N ARG A 155 30.87 -11.01 24.01
CA ARG A 155 31.79 -11.04 22.85
C ARG A 155 31.25 -11.92 21.72
N GLN A 156 30.71 -13.09 22.05
CA GLN A 156 30.18 -14.00 21.05
C GLN A 156 28.91 -13.45 20.39
N ALA A 157 28.04 -12.76 21.14
CA ALA A 157 26.90 -12.04 20.57
C ALA A 157 27.36 -10.96 19.55
N GLN A 158 28.40 -10.20 19.89
CA GLN A 158 29.01 -9.22 19.00
C GLN A 158 29.63 -9.86 17.74
N ASP A 159 30.36 -10.97 17.89
CA ASP A 159 30.97 -11.70 16.78
C ASP A 159 29.90 -12.27 15.83
N ARG A 160 28.86 -12.91 16.37
CA ARG A 160 27.74 -13.42 15.57
C ARG A 160 26.93 -12.30 14.92
N ALA A 161 26.81 -11.13 15.55
CA ALA A 161 26.19 -9.95 14.94
C ALA A 161 27.01 -9.41 13.75
N ASN A 162 28.35 -9.46 13.81
CA ASN A 162 29.22 -9.15 12.66
C ASN A 162 29.03 -10.16 11.51
N ASP A 163 28.83 -11.44 11.82
CA ASP A 163 28.56 -12.47 10.82
C ASP A 163 27.17 -12.30 10.19
N ALA A 164 26.15 -12.02 11.01
CA ALA A 164 24.80 -11.70 10.56
C ALA A 164 24.81 -10.49 9.62
N LEU A 165 25.48 -9.39 9.99
CA LEU A 165 25.64 -8.20 9.14
C LEU A 165 26.17 -8.54 7.75
N ARG A 166 27.15 -9.44 7.66
CA ARG A 166 27.77 -9.85 6.38
C ARG A 166 26.82 -10.67 5.52
N VAL A 167 26.12 -11.65 6.12
CA VAL A 167 25.19 -12.53 5.40
C VAL A 167 23.93 -11.77 4.98
N VAL A 168 23.33 -11.03 5.90
CA VAL A 168 22.14 -10.19 5.65
C VAL A 168 22.49 -9.08 4.66
N GLY A 169 23.63 -8.40 4.81
CA GLY A 169 24.14 -7.40 3.85
C GLY A 169 24.18 -7.92 2.41
N ASN A 170 24.80 -9.07 2.19
CA ASN A 170 24.87 -9.69 0.86
C ASN A 170 23.51 -10.16 0.35
N TYR A 171 22.64 -10.66 1.23
CA TYR A 171 21.27 -11.05 0.89
C TYR A 171 20.44 -9.85 0.41
N MET A 172 20.48 -8.72 1.14
CA MET A 172 19.73 -7.50 0.82
C MET A 172 20.14 -6.91 -0.54
N VAL A 173 21.45 -6.81 -0.81
CA VAL A 173 21.94 -6.29 -2.10
C VAL A 173 21.45 -7.14 -3.28
N ARG A 174 21.45 -8.47 -3.14
CA ARG A 174 20.91 -9.35 -4.17
C ARG A 174 19.40 -9.20 -4.32
N TRP A 175 18.66 -9.17 -3.21
CA TRP A 175 17.20 -9.07 -3.22
C TRP A 175 16.71 -7.73 -3.81
N GLU A 176 17.40 -6.63 -3.51
CA GLU A 176 17.15 -5.31 -4.09
C GLU A 176 17.33 -5.33 -5.62
N ALA A 177 18.43 -5.93 -6.09
CA ALA A 177 18.68 -6.08 -7.52
C ALA A 177 17.61 -6.97 -8.19
N GLU A 178 17.28 -8.11 -7.59
CA GLU A 178 16.19 -8.99 -8.05
C GLU A 178 14.87 -8.23 -8.18
N ARG A 179 14.49 -7.41 -7.17
CA ARG A 179 13.28 -6.57 -7.22
C ARG A 179 13.29 -5.58 -8.38
N LEU A 180 14.36 -4.80 -8.51
CA LEU A 180 14.49 -3.77 -9.56
C LEU A 180 14.44 -4.35 -10.98
N PHE A 181 15.00 -5.55 -11.17
CA PHE A 181 14.89 -6.25 -12.46
C PHE A 181 13.47 -6.77 -12.72
N GLN A 182 12.83 -7.44 -11.75
CA GLN A 182 11.47 -7.98 -11.93
C GLN A 182 10.45 -6.87 -12.27
N ASP A 183 10.53 -5.72 -11.62
CA ASP A 183 9.70 -4.53 -11.88
C ASP A 183 9.87 -3.97 -13.31
N THR A 184 11.04 -4.20 -13.94
CA THR A 184 11.33 -3.75 -15.31
C THR A 184 10.93 -4.78 -16.37
N TYR A 185 10.71 -6.05 -15.99
CA TYR A 185 10.40 -7.15 -16.92
C TYR A 185 8.91 -7.51 -16.99
N ASP A 186 8.03 -6.74 -16.34
CA ASP A 186 6.57 -6.85 -16.51
C ASP A 186 6.15 -6.22 -17.85
N LEU A 187 6.47 -6.95 -18.93
CA LEU A 187 6.02 -6.67 -20.27
C LEU A 187 4.89 -7.64 -20.60
N ASP A 188 3.67 -7.10 -20.69
CA ASP A 188 2.50 -7.79 -21.22
C ASP A 188 2.88 -8.65 -22.42
N HIS A 189 2.63 -9.95 -22.32
CA HIS A 189 2.48 -10.77 -23.50
C HIS A 189 1.05 -10.54 -23.99
N ASP A 190 0.90 -9.72 -25.03
CA ASP A 190 -0.39 -9.54 -25.71
C ASP A 190 -0.96 -10.94 -26.07
N GLU A 191 -1.97 -11.40 -25.33
CA GLU A 191 -2.66 -12.65 -25.66
C GLU A 191 -3.56 -12.41 -26.88
N PHE A 192 -3.12 -12.92 -28.04
CA PHE A 192 -3.79 -12.86 -29.34
C PHE A 192 -4.80 -14.01 -29.56
#